data_AF-A0A3G4W9X5-F1
#
_entry.id   AF-A0A3G4W9X5-F1
#
_cell.length_a   1.000
_cell.length_b   1.000
_cell.length_c   1.000
_cell.angle_alpha   90.00
_cell.angle_beta   90.00
_cell.angle_gamma   90.00
#
_symmetry.space_group_name_H-M   'P 1'
#
loop_
_entity.id
_entity.type
_entity.pdbx_description
1 polymer ?
#
loop_
_entity_poly.entity_id
_entity_poly.type
_entity_poly.pdbx_seq_one_letter_code
_entity_poly.pdbx_strand_id
1 'polypeptide(L)'
;MSHRSIRPAQCASCAAIARYLERCTQDRPDNPPTNGEIGAAVGLHPKVAQRHLAHLVACGVLDTNRRTLLLPPRPLPALAGPEAWASTVPGLHATTVRALMVPARMGWTGQLANDEWAEAAGLRPRTLEWHRRVLAGRTPKQPIPLISFRRTYVEVVGNDNKPYHLRQADRFTLLSGIEAAPLEGDALASVPELARAVLHRVRWFDYAMSSKAGVEFSAREIARYLAAGWPAHTLAAILNATADRRPQHPREFLKRVLDNEPRLKGAYVIPAQVQFEGMARKGECLLCHNPAWELPGRTPLCGGDRCREGATPAESLDIRAGAFVPLPRGHALTA
;
A
#
# COMPACT_ATOMS: atom_id res chain seq x y z
N MET A 1 20.18 27.69 10.30
CA MET A 1 19.40 26.43 10.31
C MET A 1 19.44 25.81 8.92
N SER A 2 19.69 24.51 8.80
CA SER A 2 19.80 23.83 7.50
C SER A 2 18.45 23.86 6.79
N HIS A 3 18.39 24.47 5.61
CA HIS A 3 17.17 24.58 4.81
C HIS A 3 16.60 23.20 4.39
N ARG A 4 17.31 22.09 4.65
CA ARG A 4 16.87 20.71 4.36
C ARG A 4 15.89 20.13 5.38
N SER A 5 15.76 20.70 6.58
CA SER A 5 14.89 20.16 7.64
C SER A 5 13.53 20.85 7.76
N ILE A 6 13.26 21.86 6.93
CA ILE A 6 12.02 22.65 6.95
C ILE A 6 11.13 22.19 5.80
N ARG A 7 9.86 21.85 6.07
CA ARG A 7 8.93 21.47 5.00
C ARG A 7 8.70 22.66 4.06
N PRO A 8 8.60 22.48 2.73
CA PRO A 8 8.40 23.60 1.79
C PRO A 8 7.21 24.50 2.13
N ALA A 9 6.12 23.95 2.66
CA ALA A 9 4.94 24.71 3.08
C ALA A 9 5.17 25.63 4.29
N GLN A 10 6.19 25.34 5.12
CA GLN A 10 6.57 26.14 6.29
C GLN A 10 7.59 27.23 5.94
N CYS A 11 8.11 27.24 4.70
CA CYS A 11 9.00 28.28 4.19
C CYS A 11 8.21 29.23 3.30
N ALA A 12 8.04 30.48 3.74
CA ALA A 12 7.30 31.50 3.00
C ALA A 12 7.80 31.68 1.55
N SER A 13 9.12 31.68 1.36
CA SER A 13 9.76 31.78 0.04
C SER A 13 9.48 30.56 -0.85
N CYS A 14 9.52 29.34 -0.31
CA CYS A 14 9.20 28.13 -1.08
C CYS A 14 7.72 28.07 -1.46
N ALA A 15 6.82 28.46 -0.54
CA ALA A 15 5.38 28.53 -0.80
C ALA A 15 5.00 29.60 -1.83
N ALA A 16 5.70 30.74 -1.83
CA ALA A 16 5.52 31.81 -2.82
C ALA A 16 6.00 31.38 -4.22
N ILE A 17 7.16 30.73 -4.31
CA ILE A 17 7.70 30.21 -5.58
C ILE A 17 6.78 29.15 -6.16
N ALA A 18 6.28 28.21 -5.34
CA ALA A 18 5.35 27.19 -5.80
C ALA A 18 4.04 27.81 -6.35
N ARG A 19 3.44 28.77 -5.65
CA ARG A 19 2.24 29.46 -6.14
C ARG A 19 2.48 30.24 -7.45
N TYR A 20 3.65 30.83 -7.62
CA TYR A 20 4.01 31.54 -8.84
C TYR A 20 4.17 30.59 -10.03
N LEU A 21 4.83 29.45 -9.83
CA LEU A 21 5.00 28.43 -10.86
C LEU A 21 3.65 27.79 -11.25
N GLU A 22 2.71 27.64 -10.30
CA GLU A 22 1.38 27.06 -10.56
C GLU A 22 0.60 27.92 -11.54
N ARG A 23 0.62 29.24 -11.33
CA ARG A 23 0.04 30.23 -12.25
C ARG A 23 0.72 30.22 -13.61
N CYS A 24 2.06 30.23 -13.65
CA CYS A 24 2.79 30.22 -14.93
C CYS A 24 2.52 28.95 -15.76
N THR A 25 2.30 27.80 -15.10
CA THR A 25 2.01 26.53 -15.80
C THR A 25 0.60 26.55 -16.42
N GLN A 26 -0.32 27.30 -15.82
CA GLN A 26 -1.69 27.50 -16.35
C GLN A 26 -1.72 28.54 -17.47
N ASP A 27 -0.99 29.63 -17.33
CA ASP A 27 -1.05 30.78 -18.24
C ASP A 27 -0.11 30.64 -19.45
N ARG A 28 1.02 29.92 -19.30
CA ARG A 28 2.06 29.79 -20.33
C ARG A 28 2.77 28.42 -20.30
N PRO A 29 2.07 27.32 -20.65
CA PRO A 29 2.60 25.96 -20.53
C PRO A 29 3.88 25.74 -21.36
N ASP A 30 4.01 26.39 -22.51
CA ASP A 30 5.14 26.20 -23.44
C ASP A 30 6.35 27.12 -23.18
N ASN A 31 6.25 28.06 -22.22
CA ASN A 31 7.30 29.03 -21.94
C ASN A 31 7.57 29.16 -20.41
N PRO A 32 8.34 28.23 -19.82
CA PRO A 32 8.57 28.20 -18.39
C PRO A 32 9.38 29.41 -17.90
N PRO A 33 9.06 29.97 -16.72
CA PRO A 33 9.69 31.19 -16.22
C PRO A 33 11.19 31.05 -15.95
N THR A 34 11.95 32.11 -16.21
CA THR A 34 13.39 32.16 -15.90
C THR A 34 13.66 32.33 -14.39
N ASN A 35 14.89 32.05 -13.92
CA ASN A 35 15.26 32.32 -12.52
C ASN A 35 15.11 33.81 -12.14
N GLY A 36 15.35 34.70 -13.11
CA GLY A 36 15.18 36.15 -12.93
C GLY A 36 13.72 36.52 -12.72
N GLU A 37 12.82 35.98 -13.55
CA GLU A 37 11.38 36.18 -13.42
C GLU A 37 10.81 35.60 -12.12
N ILE A 38 11.24 34.40 -11.73
CA ILE A 38 10.81 33.79 -10.47
C ILE A 38 11.29 34.62 -9.29
N GLY A 39 12.57 35.03 -9.30
CA GLY A 39 13.14 35.88 -8.26
C GLY A 39 12.38 37.20 -8.11
N ALA A 40 12.16 37.91 -9.23
CA ALA A 40 11.42 39.17 -9.24
C ALA A 40 9.98 39.00 -8.72
N ALA A 41 9.27 37.95 -9.15
CA ALA A 41 7.88 37.71 -8.77
C ALA A 41 7.67 37.38 -7.29
N VAL A 42 8.70 36.87 -6.60
CA VAL A 42 8.64 36.53 -5.16
C VAL A 42 9.53 37.41 -4.29
N GLY A 43 10.10 38.49 -4.83
CA GLY A 43 10.94 39.43 -4.10
C GLY A 43 12.29 38.84 -3.65
N LEU A 44 12.86 37.90 -4.41
CA LEU A 44 14.13 37.24 -4.10
C LEU A 44 15.19 37.51 -5.17
N HIS A 45 16.45 37.64 -4.74
CA HIS A 45 17.57 37.65 -5.67
C HIS A 45 17.65 36.30 -6.44
N PRO A 46 17.98 36.27 -7.75
CA PRO A 46 17.95 35.05 -8.56
C PRO A 46 18.76 33.87 -8.00
N LYS A 47 19.94 34.14 -7.42
CA LYS A 47 20.77 33.12 -6.74
C LYS A 47 20.08 32.52 -5.50
N VAL A 48 19.25 33.30 -4.80
CA VAL A 48 18.50 32.85 -3.62
C VAL A 48 17.30 32.02 -4.07
N ALA A 49 16.57 32.48 -5.09
CA ALA A 49 15.48 31.72 -5.70
C ALA A 49 15.96 30.32 -6.17
N GLN A 50 17.15 30.22 -6.78
CA GLN A 50 17.74 28.95 -7.19
C GLN A 50 17.93 27.95 -6.03
N ARG A 51 18.30 28.43 -4.84
CA ARG A 51 18.46 27.57 -3.65
C ARG A 51 17.10 27.03 -3.17
N HIS A 52 16.06 27.85 -3.18
CA HIS A 52 14.71 27.42 -2.84
C HIS A 52 14.11 26.47 -3.88
N LEU A 53 14.41 26.66 -5.16
CA LEU A 53 14.03 25.75 -6.23
C LEU A 53 14.71 24.38 -6.09
N ALA A 54 16.02 24.36 -5.77
CA ALA A 54 16.73 23.12 -5.49
C ALA A 54 16.16 22.40 -4.25
N HIS A 55 15.75 23.16 -3.23
CA HIS A 55 15.05 22.62 -2.07
C HIS A 55 13.68 22.02 -2.44
N LEU A 56 12.89 22.71 -3.27
CA LEU A 56 11.60 22.21 -3.75
C LEU A 56 11.73 20.92 -4.59
N VAL A 57 12.78 20.79 -5.41
CA VAL A 57 13.11 19.53 -6.11
C VAL A 57 13.49 18.43 -5.12
N ALA A 58 14.34 18.75 -4.13
CA ALA A 58 14.75 17.78 -3.12
C ALA A 58 13.57 17.28 -2.26
N CYS A 59 12.51 18.08 -2.13
CA CYS A 59 11.27 17.74 -1.45
C CYS A 59 10.19 17.16 -2.38
N GLY A 60 10.48 16.93 -3.66
CA GLY A 60 9.53 16.34 -4.62
C GLY A 60 8.36 17.23 -5.00
N VAL A 61 8.46 18.55 -4.79
CA VAL A 61 7.44 19.55 -5.18
C VAL A 61 7.66 20.05 -6.61
N LEU A 62 8.89 19.95 -7.12
CA LEU A 62 9.25 20.30 -8.49
C LEU A 62 9.96 19.13 -9.17
N ASP A 63 9.76 19.00 -10.48
CA ASP A 63 10.50 18.06 -11.31
C ASP A 63 11.98 18.49 -11.38
N THR A 64 12.85 17.59 -11.82
CA THR A 64 14.29 17.79 -12.00
C THR A 64 14.65 19.00 -12.86
N ASN A 65 13.76 19.43 -13.75
CA ASN A 65 13.88 20.67 -14.52
C ASN A 65 13.67 21.96 -13.69
N ARG A 66 13.28 21.85 -12.41
CA ARG A 66 13.06 22.94 -11.44
C ARG A 66 11.96 23.94 -11.82
N ARG A 67 11.07 23.59 -12.75
CA ARG A 67 10.08 24.52 -13.32
C ARG A 67 8.69 23.93 -13.37
N THR A 68 8.63 22.63 -13.58
CA THR A 68 7.37 21.89 -13.56
C THR A 68 7.05 21.58 -12.11
N LEU A 69 5.91 22.08 -11.65
CA LEU A 69 5.34 21.64 -10.38
C LEU A 69 4.92 20.19 -10.48
N LEU A 70 5.50 19.40 -9.60
CA LEU A 70 4.90 18.16 -9.18
C LEU A 70 3.85 18.61 -8.16
N LEU A 71 2.62 18.84 -8.64
CA LEU A 71 1.49 19.30 -7.83
C LEU A 71 1.50 18.60 -6.45
N PRO A 72 1.54 19.34 -5.31
CA PRO A 72 1.23 18.70 -4.03
C PRO A 72 -0.20 18.18 -4.12
N PRO A 73 -0.54 17.08 -3.42
CA PRO A 73 -1.88 16.56 -3.47
C PRO A 73 -2.79 17.65 -2.89
N ARG A 74 -3.55 18.31 -3.78
CA ARG A 74 -4.93 18.64 -3.40
C ARG A 74 -5.50 17.32 -2.87
N PRO A 75 -6.33 17.32 -1.81
CA PRO A 75 -7.15 16.15 -1.54
C PRO A 75 -8.00 15.96 -2.80
N LEU A 76 -7.46 15.19 -3.73
CA LEU A 76 -8.21 14.54 -4.77
C LEU A 76 -9.30 13.84 -3.97
N PRO A 77 -10.59 13.99 -4.34
CA PRO A 77 -11.58 13.08 -3.79
C PRO A 77 -10.99 11.68 -4.01
N ALA A 78 -10.87 10.88 -2.95
CA ALA A 78 -10.18 9.60 -2.97
C ALA A 78 -10.68 8.77 -4.17
N LEU A 79 -9.96 8.84 -5.29
CA LEU A 79 -10.28 8.05 -6.46
C LEU A 79 -9.81 6.64 -6.12
N ALA A 80 -10.73 5.70 -6.26
CA ALA A 80 -10.54 4.36 -5.79
C ALA A 80 -9.74 3.53 -6.79
N GLY A 81 -8.70 2.88 -6.30
CA GLY A 81 -7.92 1.93 -7.07
C GLY A 81 -6.47 1.83 -6.61
N PRO A 82 -5.77 0.75 -6.97
CA PRO A 82 -4.42 0.52 -6.50
C PRO A 82 -3.40 1.57 -6.98
N GLU A 83 -3.54 2.10 -8.20
CA GLU A 83 -2.67 3.16 -8.73
C GLU A 83 -2.84 4.49 -7.98
N ALA A 84 -4.09 4.88 -7.72
CA ALA A 84 -4.38 6.08 -6.96
C ALA A 84 -3.83 5.98 -5.53
N TRP A 85 -4.05 4.84 -4.86
CA TRP A 85 -3.42 4.54 -3.57
C TRP A 85 -1.88 4.68 -3.64
N ALA A 86 -1.22 4.01 -4.59
CA ALA A 86 0.22 4.01 -4.73
C ALA A 86 0.80 5.43 -4.95
N SER A 87 0.09 6.30 -5.68
CA SER A 87 0.48 7.69 -5.92
C SER A 87 0.39 8.58 -4.67
N THR A 88 -0.43 8.20 -3.69
CA THR A 88 -0.66 8.98 -2.45
C THR A 88 0.25 8.57 -1.29
N VAL A 89 1.05 7.50 -1.43
CA VAL A 89 1.90 7.01 -0.35
C VAL A 89 3.00 8.04 -0.01
N PRO A 90 2.97 8.64 1.19
CA PRO A 90 3.91 9.69 1.54
C PRO A 90 5.31 9.15 1.84
N GLY A 91 6.33 9.98 1.62
CA GLY A 91 7.70 9.71 2.09
C GLY A 91 8.54 8.76 1.24
N LEU A 92 8.00 8.26 0.12
CA LEU A 92 8.74 7.42 -0.81
C LEU A 92 9.61 8.26 -1.77
N HIS A 93 10.83 7.76 -2.03
CA HIS A 93 11.68 8.30 -3.09
C HIS A 93 11.02 8.06 -4.47
N ALA A 94 11.19 8.98 -5.42
CA ALA A 94 10.57 8.91 -6.75
C ALA A 94 10.80 7.55 -7.45
N THR A 95 12.00 7.00 -7.36
CA THR A 95 12.32 5.66 -7.90
C THR A 95 11.55 4.54 -7.21
N THR A 96 11.29 4.65 -5.91
CA THR A 96 10.48 3.68 -5.15
C THR A 96 9.00 3.81 -5.52
N VAL A 97 8.50 5.02 -5.76
CA VAL A 97 7.14 5.25 -6.27
C VAL A 97 6.98 4.61 -7.65
N ARG A 98 7.93 4.80 -8.58
CA ARG A 98 7.90 4.13 -9.89
C ARG A 98 7.87 2.60 -9.76
N ALA A 99 8.68 2.05 -8.85
CA ALA A 99 8.65 0.61 -8.57
C ALA A 99 7.30 0.17 -7.97
N LEU A 100 6.64 0.97 -7.14
CA LEU A 100 5.33 0.64 -6.55
C LEU A 100 4.18 0.75 -7.58
N MET A 101 4.26 1.69 -8.52
CA MET A 101 3.20 1.92 -9.52
C MET A 101 3.01 0.74 -10.46
N VAL A 102 4.05 -0.04 -10.76
CA VAL A 102 3.95 -1.21 -11.65
C VAL A 102 3.00 -2.28 -11.09
N PRO A 103 3.21 -2.86 -9.89
CA PRO A 103 2.26 -3.81 -9.33
C PRO A 103 0.89 -3.16 -9.07
N ALA A 104 0.83 -1.86 -8.78
CA ALA A 104 -0.43 -1.14 -8.63
C ALA A 104 -1.29 -1.12 -9.90
N ARG A 105 -0.68 -0.97 -11.08
CA ARG A 105 -1.35 -1.08 -12.39
C ARG A 105 -1.95 -2.46 -12.66
N MET A 106 -1.37 -3.49 -12.07
CA MET A 106 -1.86 -4.87 -12.22
C MET A 106 -3.04 -5.20 -11.30
N GLY A 107 -3.20 -4.46 -10.20
CA GLY A 107 -4.27 -4.66 -9.23
C GLY A 107 -3.79 -4.71 -7.77
N TRP A 108 -4.71 -5.00 -6.84
CA TRP A 108 -4.39 -5.18 -5.42
C TRP A 108 -3.59 -6.44 -5.13
N THR A 109 -3.79 -7.45 -5.97
CA THR A 109 -3.04 -8.70 -5.96
C THR A 109 -2.70 -9.07 -7.39
N GLY A 110 -1.63 -9.82 -7.57
CA GLY A 110 -1.21 -10.28 -8.88
C GLY A 110 0.04 -11.15 -8.79
N GLN A 111 0.65 -11.40 -9.93
CA GLN A 111 1.89 -12.15 -10.07
C GLN A 111 2.80 -11.40 -11.05
N LEU A 112 4.03 -11.12 -10.66
CA LEU A 112 4.94 -10.28 -11.46
C LEU A 112 6.37 -10.78 -11.35
N ALA A 113 7.02 -11.02 -12.49
CA ALA A 113 8.42 -11.42 -12.53
C ALA A 113 9.34 -10.20 -12.29
N ASN A 114 10.53 -10.41 -11.72
CA ASN A 114 11.41 -9.30 -11.33
C ASN A 114 12.02 -8.55 -12.54
N ASP A 115 12.28 -9.26 -13.61
CA ASP A 115 12.71 -8.73 -14.90
C ASP A 115 11.61 -7.87 -15.55
N GLU A 116 10.40 -8.40 -15.67
CA GLU A 116 9.22 -7.67 -16.16
C GLU A 116 8.94 -6.42 -15.31
N TRP A 117 9.07 -6.55 -13.99
CA TRP A 117 8.90 -5.43 -13.08
C TRP A 117 9.99 -4.36 -13.29
N ALA A 118 11.24 -4.76 -13.48
CA ALA A 118 12.35 -3.83 -13.64
C ALA A 118 12.18 -3.05 -14.95
N GLU A 119 11.84 -3.74 -16.03
CA GLU A 119 11.57 -3.16 -17.34
C GLU A 119 10.40 -2.17 -17.28
N ALA A 120 9.24 -2.59 -16.75
CA ALA A 120 8.06 -1.73 -16.65
C ALA A 120 8.27 -0.50 -15.75
N ALA A 121 9.18 -0.58 -14.77
CA ALA A 121 9.55 0.54 -13.91
C ALA A 121 10.65 1.44 -14.52
N GLY A 122 11.26 1.05 -15.65
CA GLY A 122 12.41 1.72 -16.24
C GLY A 122 13.67 1.64 -15.35
N LEU A 123 13.84 0.53 -14.63
CA LEU A 123 14.92 0.31 -13.66
C LEU A 123 15.81 -0.86 -14.08
N ARG A 124 17.07 -0.83 -13.62
CA ARG A 124 17.94 -2.01 -13.71
C ARG A 124 17.49 -3.06 -12.67
N PRO A 125 17.61 -4.38 -12.94
CA PRO A 125 17.20 -5.43 -12.01
C PRO A 125 17.80 -5.29 -10.60
N ARG A 126 19.08 -4.92 -10.51
CA ARG A 126 19.77 -4.69 -9.23
C ARG A 126 19.21 -3.50 -8.46
N THR A 127 18.79 -2.44 -9.17
CA THR A 127 18.14 -1.27 -8.57
C THR A 127 16.75 -1.63 -8.06
N LEU A 128 15.99 -2.38 -8.86
CA LEU A 128 14.68 -2.87 -8.45
C LEU A 128 14.77 -3.71 -7.18
N GLU A 129 15.72 -4.65 -7.08
CA GLU A 129 15.87 -5.52 -5.91
C GLU A 129 16.03 -4.72 -4.60
N TRP A 130 16.73 -3.58 -4.64
CA TRP A 130 16.79 -2.69 -3.48
C TRP A 130 15.44 -2.06 -3.15
N HIS A 131 14.74 -1.49 -4.15
CA HIS A 131 13.42 -0.88 -3.96
C HIS A 131 12.37 -1.90 -3.53
N ARG A 132 12.44 -3.12 -4.03
CA ARG A 132 11.61 -4.25 -3.62
C ARG A 132 11.76 -4.55 -2.14
N ARG A 133 12.98 -4.48 -1.58
CA ARG A 133 13.21 -4.62 -0.13
C ARG A 133 12.63 -3.46 0.67
N VAL A 134 12.74 -2.23 0.16
CA VAL A 134 12.13 -1.04 0.78
C VAL A 134 10.61 -1.18 0.82
N LEU A 135 9.98 -1.53 -0.31
CA LEU A 135 8.54 -1.74 -0.42
C LEU A 135 8.05 -2.92 0.43
N ALA A 136 8.90 -3.93 0.65
CA ALA A 136 8.60 -5.06 1.52
C ALA A 136 8.87 -4.79 3.01
N GLY A 137 9.15 -3.55 3.42
CA GLY A 137 9.37 -3.20 4.83
C GLY A 137 10.71 -3.70 5.40
N ARG A 138 11.64 -4.18 4.56
CA ARG A 138 12.88 -4.86 4.99
C ARG A 138 14.06 -3.91 5.19
N THR A 139 13.80 -2.62 5.36
CA THR A 139 14.85 -1.62 5.53
C THR A 139 14.54 -0.70 6.71
N PRO A 140 15.55 -0.25 7.47
CA PRO A 140 15.31 0.65 8.61
C PRO A 140 14.61 1.97 8.26
N LYS A 141 14.73 2.41 7.00
CA LYS A 141 14.16 3.68 6.51
C LYS A 141 12.68 3.59 6.16
N GLN A 142 12.17 2.38 5.91
CA GLN A 142 10.77 2.11 5.62
C GLN A 142 10.42 0.78 6.31
N PRO A 143 10.10 0.79 7.61
CA PRO A 143 9.79 -0.42 8.35
C PRO A 143 8.41 -0.98 8.01
N ILE A 144 7.46 -0.11 7.62
CA ILE A 144 6.11 -0.51 7.30
C ILE A 144 6.06 -1.01 5.85
N PRO A 145 5.71 -2.29 5.60
CA PRO A 145 5.63 -2.85 4.26
C PRO A 145 4.41 -2.30 3.49
N LEU A 146 4.62 -2.04 2.20
CA LEU A 146 3.62 -1.59 1.23
C LEU A 146 3.30 -2.68 0.20
N ILE A 147 4.16 -3.70 0.09
CA ILE A 147 3.93 -4.89 -0.72
C ILE A 147 4.35 -6.13 0.05
N SER A 148 3.47 -7.13 0.12
CA SER A 148 3.80 -8.49 0.54
C SER A 148 4.08 -9.35 -0.69
N PHE A 149 5.17 -10.11 -0.66
CA PHE A 149 5.50 -11.08 -1.70
C PHE A 149 5.39 -12.50 -1.19
N ARG A 150 4.71 -13.36 -1.95
CA ARG A 150 4.58 -14.78 -1.72
C ARG A 150 5.23 -15.57 -2.84
N ARG A 151 6.06 -16.53 -2.44
CA ARG A 151 6.66 -17.48 -3.37
C ARG A 151 5.60 -18.45 -3.90
N THR A 152 5.64 -18.68 -5.19
CA THR A 152 4.78 -19.62 -5.91
C THR A 152 5.65 -20.61 -6.68
N TYR A 153 5.25 -21.87 -6.65
CA TYR A 153 5.87 -22.96 -7.36
C TYR A 153 4.78 -23.70 -8.14
N VAL A 154 5.13 -24.22 -9.31
CA VAL A 154 4.26 -25.11 -10.09
C VAL A 154 4.94 -26.44 -10.22
N GLU A 155 4.16 -27.50 -10.01
CA GLU A 155 4.59 -28.85 -10.26
C GLU A 155 4.55 -29.12 -11.76
N VAL A 156 5.67 -29.56 -12.32
CA VAL A 156 5.82 -29.93 -13.72
C VAL A 156 6.35 -31.35 -13.75
N VAL A 157 5.72 -32.21 -14.55
CA VAL A 157 6.19 -33.57 -14.76
C VAL A 157 7.35 -33.52 -15.75
N GLY A 158 8.53 -33.95 -15.30
CA GLY A 158 9.71 -34.02 -16.16
C GLY A 158 9.64 -35.21 -17.11
N ASN A 159 10.60 -35.25 -18.05
CA ASN A 159 10.69 -36.33 -19.04
C ASN A 159 10.93 -37.72 -18.41
N ASP A 160 11.37 -37.78 -17.16
CA ASP A 160 11.53 -39.01 -16.37
C ASP A 160 10.25 -39.39 -15.59
N ASN A 161 9.12 -38.73 -15.88
CA ASN A 161 7.84 -38.89 -15.23
C ASN A 161 7.82 -38.56 -13.73
N LYS A 162 8.83 -37.82 -13.23
CA LYS A 162 8.86 -37.34 -11.84
C LYS A 162 8.35 -35.91 -11.72
N PRO A 163 7.67 -35.57 -10.62
CA PRO A 163 7.24 -34.20 -10.36
C PRO A 163 8.43 -33.33 -9.94
N TYR A 164 8.61 -32.21 -10.63
CA TYR A 164 9.55 -31.15 -10.29
C TYR A 164 8.80 -29.88 -9.91
N HIS A 165 9.26 -29.18 -8.89
CA HIS A 165 8.70 -27.88 -8.52
C HIS A 165 9.49 -26.75 -9.18
N LEU A 166 8.95 -26.20 -10.27
CA LEU A 166 9.52 -25.02 -10.92
C LEU A 166 9.08 -23.75 -10.21
N ARG A 167 10.05 -22.84 -10.03
CA ARG A 167 9.82 -21.55 -9.41
C ARG A 167 9.10 -20.62 -10.38
N GLN A 168 7.92 -20.14 -10.00
CA GLN A 168 7.24 -19.08 -10.75
C GLN A 168 7.55 -17.69 -10.18
N ALA A 169 7.17 -16.67 -10.96
CA ALA A 169 7.09 -15.29 -10.52
C ALA A 169 6.35 -15.16 -9.18
N ASP A 170 6.72 -14.14 -8.40
CA ASP A 170 6.13 -13.94 -7.08
C ASP A 170 4.73 -13.39 -7.18
N ARG A 171 3.83 -13.95 -6.35
CA ARG A 171 2.55 -13.33 -6.10
C ARG A 171 2.75 -12.14 -5.18
N PHE A 172 2.09 -11.03 -5.47
CA PHE A 172 2.15 -9.85 -4.64
C PHE A 172 0.77 -9.49 -4.09
N THR A 173 0.77 -8.78 -2.97
CA THR A 173 -0.41 -8.14 -2.39
C THR A 173 0.00 -6.75 -1.92
N LEU A 174 -0.73 -5.72 -2.35
CA LEU A 174 -0.51 -4.36 -1.90
C LEU A 174 -1.06 -4.18 -0.48
N LEU A 175 -0.29 -3.51 0.37
CA LEU A 175 -0.57 -3.32 1.78
C LEU A 175 -0.82 -1.84 2.05
N SER A 176 -1.80 -1.53 2.89
CA SER A 176 -2.23 -0.15 3.18
C SER A 176 -1.14 0.73 3.80
N GLY A 177 -0.13 0.12 4.41
CA GLY A 177 0.77 0.81 5.32
C GLY A 177 0.15 1.14 6.68
N ILE A 178 -1.04 0.59 6.98
CA ILE A 178 -1.72 0.71 8.27
C ILE A 178 -1.65 -0.64 8.98
N GLU A 179 -1.19 -0.61 10.23
CA GLU A 179 -1.15 -1.76 11.11
C GLU A 179 -2.56 -2.11 11.59
N ALA A 180 -2.87 -3.40 11.68
CA ALA A 180 -4.12 -3.88 12.26
C ALA A 180 -4.19 -3.54 13.73
N ALA A 181 -5.36 -3.09 14.17
CA ALA A 181 -5.64 -2.91 15.57
C ALA A 181 -5.66 -4.27 16.30
N PRO A 182 -5.22 -4.32 17.56
CA PRO A 182 -5.45 -5.48 18.42
C PRO A 182 -6.94 -5.84 18.48
N LEU A 183 -7.24 -7.11 18.70
CA LEU A 183 -8.61 -7.57 18.92
C LEU A 183 -9.11 -7.14 20.30
N GLU A 184 -10.38 -6.77 20.38
CA GLU A 184 -11.05 -6.35 21.61
C GLU A 184 -12.38 -7.13 21.81
N GLY A 185 -12.92 -7.08 23.03
CA GLY A 185 -14.24 -7.65 23.36
C GLY A 185 -14.41 -9.13 22.99
N ASP A 186 -15.54 -9.46 22.39
CA ASP A 186 -15.91 -10.83 22.01
C ASP A 186 -14.92 -11.46 21.01
N ALA A 187 -14.33 -10.64 20.12
CA ALA A 187 -13.32 -11.11 19.19
C ALA A 187 -12.06 -11.59 19.94
N LEU A 188 -11.63 -10.87 20.97
CA LEU A 188 -10.52 -11.27 21.83
C LEU A 188 -10.86 -12.52 22.66
N ALA A 189 -12.09 -12.64 23.16
CA ALA A 189 -12.55 -13.80 23.91
C ALA A 189 -12.51 -15.10 23.07
N SER A 190 -12.74 -15.00 21.75
CA SER A 190 -12.70 -16.14 20.82
C SER A 190 -11.28 -16.61 20.45
N VAL A 191 -10.24 -15.83 20.76
CA VAL A 191 -8.85 -16.08 20.35
C VAL A 191 -8.32 -17.46 20.76
N PRO A 192 -8.55 -17.98 21.99
CA PRO A 192 -8.04 -19.30 22.38
C PRO A 192 -8.57 -20.43 21.50
N GLU A 193 -9.84 -20.37 21.10
CA GLU A 193 -10.45 -21.37 20.22
C GLU A 193 -9.92 -21.22 18.79
N LEU A 194 -9.87 -19.98 18.29
CA LEU A 194 -9.34 -19.69 16.96
C LEU A 194 -7.87 -20.12 16.81
N ALA A 195 -7.06 -19.96 17.86
CA ALA A 195 -5.68 -20.38 17.88
C ALA A 195 -5.52 -21.90 17.74
N ARG A 196 -6.38 -22.68 18.41
CA ARG A 196 -6.43 -24.14 18.24
C ARG A 196 -6.83 -24.50 16.81
N ALA A 197 -7.86 -23.84 16.27
CA ALA A 197 -8.30 -24.07 14.89
C ALA A 197 -7.19 -23.77 13.86
N VAL A 198 -6.38 -22.73 14.08
CA VAL A 198 -5.19 -22.45 13.25
C VAL A 198 -4.17 -23.56 13.37
N LEU A 199 -3.84 -24.00 14.60
CA LEU A 199 -2.88 -25.08 14.83
C LEU A 199 -3.32 -26.38 14.13
N HIS A 200 -4.61 -26.71 14.12
CA HIS A 200 -5.15 -27.89 13.43
C HIS A 200 -5.00 -27.82 11.90
N ARG A 201 -4.86 -26.63 11.33
CA ARG A 201 -4.62 -26.42 9.89
C ARG A 201 -3.12 -26.44 9.53
N VAL A 202 -2.22 -26.53 10.49
CA VAL A 202 -0.77 -26.60 10.26
C VAL A 202 -0.38 -28.05 9.95
N ARG A 203 -0.05 -28.34 8.69
CA ARG A 203 0.11 -29.69 8.14
C ARG A 203 1.24 -30.49 8.76
N TRP A 204 2.30 -29.83 9.23
CA TRP A 204 3.47 -30.47 9.81
C TRP A 204 3.40 -30.61 11.34
N PHE A 205 2.37 -30.05 11.99
CA PHE A 205 2.25 -30.10 13.43
C PHE A 205 1.66 -31.46 13.85
N ASP A 206 2.50 -32.31 14.41
CA ASP A 206 2.12 -33.66 14.83
C ASP A 206 1.54 -33.64 16.27
N TYR A 207 0.25 -33.94 16.37
CA TYR A 207 -0.48 -34.04 17.63
C TYR A 207 -0.14 -35.31 18.40
N ALA A 208 0.18 -36.42 17.72
CA ALA A 208 0.55 -37.67 18.37
C ALA A 208 1.92 -37.55 19.08
N MET A 209 2.79 -36.70 18.53
CA MET A 209 4.09 -36.38 19.13
C MET A 209 4.05 -35.28 20.20
N SER A 210 2.89 -34.65 20.44
CA SER A 210 2.76 -33.50 21.33
C SER A 210 1.94 -33.85 22.57
N SER A 211 2.48 -33.60 23.76
CA SER A 211 1.69 -33.71 25.00
C SER A 211 0.57 -32.66 25.02
N LYS A 212 -0.49 -32.90 25.81
CA LYS A 212 -1.59 -31.93 25.98
C LYS A 212 -1.09 -30.53 26.34
N ALA A 213 -0.15 -30.45 27.30
CA ALA A 213 0.49 -29.19 27.68
C ALA A 213 1.31 -28.57 26.53
N GLY A 214 1.92 -29.39 25.67
CA GLY A 214 2.63 -28.93 24.47
C GLY A 214 1.69 -28.32 23.43
N VAL A 215 0.55 -28.94 23.18
CA VAL A 215 -0.49 -28.41 22.29
C VAL A 215 -1.04 -27.08 22.81
N GLU A 216 -1.35 -27.01 24.11
CA GLU A 216 -1.82 -25.78 24.75
C GLU A 216 -0.77 -24.65 24.69
N PHE A 217 0.50 -24.97 24.91
CA PHE A 217 1.59 -24.01 24.73
C PHE A 217 1.64 -23.47 23.30
N SER A 218 1.59 -24.36 22.29
CA SER A 218 1.63 -23.99 20.88
C SER A 218 0.43 -23.12 20.47
N ALA A 219 -0.77 -23.45 20.95
CA ALA A 219 -1.96 -22.63 20.73
C ALA A 219 -1.81 -21.25 21.38
N ARG A 220 -1.23 -21.15 22.58
CA ARG A 220 -0.97 -19.86 23.23
C ARG A 220 0.01 -18.98 22.47
N GLU A 221 1.04 -19.57 21.85
CA GLU A 221 1.96 -18.80 21.00
C GLU A 221 1.24 -18.23 19.77
N ILE A 222 0.35 -18.99 19.13
CA ILE A 222 -0.47 -18.50 18.01
C ILE A 222 -1.46 -17.43 18.48
N ALA A 223 -2.06 -17.61 19.65
CA ALA A 223 -3.03 -16.69 20.25
C ALA A 223 -2.46 -15.28 20.41
N ARG A 224 -1.16 -15.13 20.72
CA ARG A 224 -0.50 -13.83 20.81
C ARG A 224 -0.57 -13.03 19.51
N TYR A 225 -0.40 -13.71 18.37
CA TYR A 225 -0.47 -13.05 17.05
C TYR A 225 -1.92 -12.71 16.69
N LEU A 226 -2.85 -13.63 16.92
CA LEU A 226 -4.29 -13.40 16.68
C LEU A 226 -4.80 -12.20 17.50
N ALA A 227 -4.46 -12.13 18.78
CA ALA A 227 -4.81 -11.00 19.65
C ALA A 227 -4.22 -9.67 19.15
N ALA A 228 -3.05 -9.70 18.50
CA ALA A 228 -2.43 -8.54 17.86
C ALA A 228 -3.00 -8.22 16.45
N GLY A 229 -4.15 -8.78 16.08
CA GLY A 229 -4.84 -8.46 14.82
C GLY A 229 -4.41 -9.29 13.60
N TRP A 230 -3.56 -10.31 13.77
CA TRP A 230 -3.18 -11.19 12.66
C TRP A 230 -4.36 -12.06 12.19
N PRO A 231 -4.66 -12.15 10.89
CA PRO A 231 -5.71 -13.04 10.40
C PRO A 231 -5.31 -14.52 10.52
N ALA A 232 -6.23 -15.34 11.02
CA ALA A 232 -6.03 -16.78 11.22
C ALA A 232 -5.59 -17.52 9.95
N HIS A 233 -6.19 -17.20 8.80
CA HIS A 233 -5.84 -17.80 7.52
C HIS A 233 -4.41 -17.44 7.07
N THR A 234 -3.97 -16.20 7.34
CA THR A 234 -2.62 -15.72 7.03
C THR A 234 -1.58 -16.42 7.89
N LEU A 235 -1.82 -16.55 9.20
CA LEU A 235 -0.94 -17.30 10.10
C LEU A 235 -0.80 -18.75 9.66
N ALA A 236 -1.91 -19.45 9.39
CA ALA A 236 -1.88 -20.82 8.90
C ALA A 236 -1.10 -20.96 7.59
N ALA A 237 -1.27 -20.02 6.65
CA ALA A 237 -0.55 -20.02 5.38
C ALA A 237 0.96 -19.78 5.56
N ILE A 238 1.35 -18.86 6.45
CA ILE A 238 2.75 -18.60 6.77
C ILE A 238 3.40 -19.84 7.40
N LEU A 239 2.76 -20.42 8.42
CA LEU A 239 3.24 -21.62 9.10
C LEU A 239 3.34 -22.82 8.15
N ASN A 240 2.40 -22.99 7.23
CA ASN A 240 2.47 -24.06 6.23
C ASN A 240 3.50 -23.80 5.11
N ALA A 241 3.88 -22.54 4.88
CA ALA A 241 4.90 -22.21 3.89
C ALA A 241 6.33 -22.46 4.40
N THR A 242 6.53 -22.72 5.69
CA THR A 242 7.82 -23.11 6.27
C THR A 242 8.00 -24.64 6.36
N ALA A 243 7.10 -25.39 5.71
CA ALA A 243 6.98 -26.84 5.77
C ALA A 243 7.99 -27.56 4.86
N ASP A 244 9.27 -27.55 5.21
CA ASP A 244 10.25 -28.45 4.58
C ASP A 244 10.56 -29.69 5.43
N ARG A 245 10.00 -29.82 6.64
CA ARG A 245 10.45 -30.83 7.59
C ARG A 245 9.27 -31.28 8.44
N ARG A 246 8.97 -32.59 8.47
CA ARG A 246 8.23 -33.19 9.59
C ARG A 246 9.16 -33.06 10.81
N PRO A 247 8.92 -32.11 11.73
CA PRO A 247 9.88 -31.83 12.78
C PRO A 247 9.74 -32.87 13.90
N GLN A 248 10.86 -33.39 14.41
CA GLN A 248 10.86 -34.29 15.57
C GLN A 248 10.39 -33.61 16.86
N HIS A 249 10.45 -32.27 16.92
CA HIS A 249 9.96 -31.48 18.05
C HIS A 249 9.02 -30.37 17.54
N PRO A 250 7.72 -30.68 17.32
CA PRO A 250 6.76 -29.75 16.72
C PRO A 250 6.62 -28.42 17.47
N ARG A 251 6.64 -28.46 18.80
CA ARG A 251 6.55 -27.26 19.67
C ARG A 251 7.74 -26.31 19.47
N GLU A 252 8.95 -26.83 19.56
CA GLU A 252 10.18 -26.04 19.43
C GLU A 252 10.33 -25.50 18.01
N PHE A 253 9.94 -26.32 17.03
CA PHE A 253 9.90 -25.91 15.63
C PHE A 253 8.91 -24.75 15.42
N LEU A 254 7.70 -24.84 15.97
CA LEU A 254 6.71 -23.76 15.89
C LEU A 254 7.25 -22.47 16.48
N LYS A 255 7.77 -22.52 17.71
CA LYS A 255 8.34 -21.34 18.37
C LYS A 255 9.44 -20.71 17.52
N ARG A 256 10.36 -21.53 17.01
CA ARG A 256 11.44 -21.07 16.13
C ARG A 256 10.91 -20.43 14.86
N VAL A 257 9.87 -20.97 14.23
CA VAL A 257 9.24 -20.37 13.05
C VAL A 257 8.63 -19.02 13.41
N LEU A 258 7.84 -18.93 14.48
CA LEU A 258 7.21 -17.69 14.91
C LEU A 258 8.24 -16.59 15.22
N ASP A 259 9.33 -16.94 15.91
CA ASP A 259 10.39 -16.00 16.31
C ASP A 259 11.26 -15.53 15.11
N ASN A 260 11.50 -16.41 14.13
CA ASN A 260 12.45 -16.15 13.05
C ASN A 260 11.82 -15.78 11.71
N GLU A 261 10.54 -16.05 11.50
CA GLU A 261 9.85 -15.75 10.24
C GLU A 261 9.80 -14.24 10.00
N PRO A 262 10.52 -13.71 8.99
CA PRO A 262 10.59 -12.28 8.77
C PRO A 262 9.23 -11.64 8.49
N ARG A 263 8.28 -12.39 7.94
CA ARG A 263 6.91 -11.91 7.71
C ARG A 263 6.15 -11.64 9.00
N LEU A 264 6.46 -12.34 10.09
CA LEU A 264 5.81 -12.19 11.40
C LEU A 264 6.51 -11.16 12.30
N LYS A 265 7.56 -10.50 11.81
CA LYS A 265 8.26 -9.46 12.57
C LYS A 265 7.49 -8.14 12.46
N GLY A 266 6.91 -7.70 13.58
CA GLY A 266 6.14 -6.46 13.68
C GLY A 266 4.63 -6.70 13.66
N ALA A 267 3.86 -5.62 13.58
CA ALA A 267 2.41 -5.70 13.49
C ALA A 267 1.97 -6.17 12.10
N TYR A 268 0.78 -6.77 12.04
CA TYR A 268 0.17 -7.12 10.76
C TYR A 268 -0.24 -5.86 10.02
N VAL A 269 0.17 -5.70 8.77
CA VAL A 269 -0.28 -4.58 7.93
C VAL A 269 -1.47 -5.03 7.08
N ILE A 270 -2.57 -4.29 7.17
CA ILE A 270 -3.83 -4.63 6.49
C ILE A 270 -3.65 -4.50 4.97
N PRO A 271 -4.18 -5.42 4.14
CA PRO A 271 -4.17 -5.28 2.70
C PRO A 271 -4.82 -3.96 2.28
N ALA A 272 -4.21 -3.25 1.32
CA ALA A 272 -4.72 -1.95 0.88
C ALA A 272 -6.16 -2.05 0.39
N GLN A 273 -6.51 -3.15 -0.29
CA GLN A 273 -7.86 -3.44 -0.79
C GLN A 273 -8.95 -3.35 0.29
N VAL A 274 -8.68 -3.71 1.54
CA VAL A 274 -9.68 -3.69 2.63
C VAL A 274 -10.18 -2.27 2.89
N GLN A 275 -9.34 -1.26 2.64
CA GLN A 275 -9.74 0.16 2.71
C GLN A 275 -10.73 0.56 1.60
N PHE A 276 -10.90 -0.30 0.60
CA PHE A 276 -11.74 -0.11 -0.58
C PHE A 276 -12.78 -1.24 -0.73
N GLU A 277 -12.98 -2.08 0.30
CA GLU A 277 -13.97 -3.17 0.27
C GLU A 277 -15.38 -2.62 0.00
N GLY A 278 -16.04 -3.23 -0.99
CA GLY A 278 -17.30 -2.76 -1.58
C GLY A 278 -17.18 -2.28 -3.02
N MET A 279 -15.97 -2.02 -3.54
CA MET A 279 -15.81 -1.52 -4.90
C MET A 279 -15.64 -2.62 -5.95
N ALA A 280 -16.55 -2.69 -6.91
CA ALA A 280 -16.52 -3.63 -8.03
C ALA A 280 -16.04 -2.93 -9.32
N ARG A 281 -15.15 -3.58 -10.08
CA ARG A 281 -14.82 -3.13 -11.44
C ARG A 281 -15.99 -3.46 -12.35
N LYS A 282 -16.63 -2.45 -12.93
CA LYS A 282 -17.83 -2.64 -13.75
C LYS A 282 -17.53 -2.74 -15.25
N GLY A 283 -16.36 -2.28 -15.68
CA GLY A 283 -15.95 -2.28 -17.08
C GLY A 283 -14.99 -1.13 -17.39
N GLU A 284 -15.02 -0.66 -18.63
CA GLU A 284 -14.36 0.57 -19.07
C GLU A 284 -15.40 1.69 -19.16
N CYS A 285 -15.02 2.90 -18.77
CA CYS A 285 -15.86 4.07 -18.92
C CYS A 285 -16.10 4.35 -20.41
N LEU A 286 -17.35 4.59 -20.79
CA LEU A 286 -17.73 4.81 -22.18
C LEU A 286 -17.20 6.12 -22.78
N LEU A 287 -16.75 7.06 -21.95
CA LEU A 287 -16.21 8.36 -22.38
C LEU A 287 -14.68 8.38 -22.38
N CYS A 288 -14.08 7.81 -21.33
CA CYS A 288 -12.64 7.90 -21.08
C CYS A 288 -11.89 6.59 -21.43
N HIS A 289 -12.62 5.49 -21.72
CA HIS A 289 -12.14 4.11 -21.90
C HIS A 289 -11.26 3.55 -20.76
N ASN A 290 -11.07 4.31 -19.69
CA ASN A 290 -10.35 3.85 -18.50
C ASN A 290 -11.24 2.93 -17.65
N PRO A 291 -10.65 2.02 -16.85
CA PRO A 291 -11.40 1.17 -15.94
C PRO A 291 -12.34 1.98 -15.01
N ALA A 292 -13.60 1.56 -14.96
CA ALA A 292 -14.64 2.17 -14.13
C ALA A 292 -14.98 1.28 -12.92
N TRP A 293 -15.23 1.93 -11.78
CA TRP A 293 -15.44 1.28 -10.49
C TRP A 293 -16.76 1.73 -9.86
N GLU A 294 -17.49 0.82 -9.24
CA GLU A 294 -18.78 1.09 -8.60
C GLU A 294 -18.69 0.82 -7.10
N LEU A 295 -19.18 1.77 -6.29
CA LEU A 295 -19.35 1.63 -4.84
C LEU A 295 -20.70 0.96 -4.54
N PRO A 296 -20.87 0.23 -3.41
CA PRO A 296 -22.15 -0.39 -3.07
C PRO A 296 -23.24 0.69 -2.94
N GLY A 297 -24.28 0.59 -3.76
CA GLY A 297 -25.42 1.51 -3.76
C GLY A 297 -25.14 2.91 -4.33
N ARG A 298 -24.08 3.10 -5.14
CA ARG A 298 -23.77 4.41 -5.77
C ARG A 298 -23.38 4.26 -7.24
N THR A 299 -23.37 5.37 -7.97
CA THR A 299 -23.06 5.44 -9.41
C THR A 299 -21.57 5.16 -9.72
N PRO A 300 -21.24 4.67 -10.93
CA PRO A 300 -19.87 4.36 -11.32
C PRO A 300 -18.95 5.60 -11.36
N LEU A 301 -17.71 5.44 -10.91
CA LEU A 301 -16.65 6.44 -10.93
C LEU A 301 -15.64 6.11 -12.05
N CYS A 302 -15.43 7.01 -13.03
CA CYS A 302 -14.29 6.92 -13.97
C CYS A 302 -13.02 7.40 -13.26
N GLY A 303 -11.94 6.63 -13.38
CA GLY A 303 -10.62 6.95 -12.81
C GLY A 303 -9.78 7.96 -13.61
N GLY A 304 -10.40 8.73 -14.51
CA GLY A 304 -9.72 9.73 -15.35
C GLY A 304 -9.92 11.15 -14.83
N ASP A 305 -8.88 11.99 -14.93
CA ASP A 305 -8.80 13.36 -14.39
C ASP A 305 -9.89 14.34 -14.88
N ARG A 306 -10.69 13.96 -15.90
CA ARG A 306 -11.68 14.85 -16.54
C ARG A 306 -13.04 14.21 -16.85
N CYS A 307 -13.38 13.04 -16.33
CA CYS A 307 -14.68 12.44 -16.63
C CYS A 307 -15.72 12.81 -15.56
N ARG A 308 -16.35 13.96 -15.74
CA ARG A 308 -17.64 14.28 -15.10
C ARG A 308 -18.75 13.79 -16.02
N GLU A 309 -19.19 12.55 -15.85
CA GLU A 309 -20.57 12.14 -16.13
C GLU A 309 -20.80 10.70 -15.63
N GLY A 310 -21.23 10.63 -14.37
CA GLY A 310 -21.90 9.48 -13.79
C GLY A 310 -23.11 9.94 -12.97
N ALA A 311 -23.68 11.11 -13.28
CA ALA A 311 -24.87 11.61 -12.63
C ALA A 311 -25.83 12.09 -13.72
N THR A 312 -26.99 11.46 -13.80
CA THR A 312 -28.14 12.03 -14.50
C THR A 312 -28.43 13.43 -13.95
N PRO A 313 -28.97 14.37 -14.75
CA PRO A 313 -28.99 15.81 -14.40
C PRO A 313 -29.90 16.22 -13.24
N ALA A 314 -30.49 15.29 -12.50
CA ALA A 314 -31.58 15.58 -11.57
C ALA A 314 -31.17 15.73 -10.09
N GLU A 315 -29.94 15.36 -9.70
CA GLU A 315 -29.52 15.40 -8.29
C GLU A 315 -28.12 15.99 -8.13
N SER A 316 -27.98 17.29 -8.41
CA SER A 316 -26.81 18.05 -7.95
C SER A 316 -26.93 18.31 -6.45
N LEU A 317 -26.48 17.35 -5.63
CA LEU A 317 -26.26 17.59 -4.21
C LEU A 317 -25.02 18.48 -4.04
N ASP A 318 -25.28 19.73 -3.69
CA ASP A 318 -24.29 20.77 -3.45
C ASP A 318 -23.46 20.44 -2.19
N ILE A 319 -22.29 19.84 -2.36
CA ILE A 319 -21.32 19.53 -1.28
C ILE A 319 -20.58 20.81 -0.87
N ARG A 320 -21.31 21.89 -0.56
CA ARG A 320 -20.76 23.14 -0.03
C ARG A 320 -21.37 23.59 1.30
N ALA A 321 -22.39 22.91 1.81
CA ALA A 321 -22.90 23.18 3.16
C ALA A 321 -22.27 22.21 4.16
N GLY A 322 -21.38 22.72 5.03
CA GLY A 322 -20.83 21.97 6.14
C GLY A 322 -21.89 21.73 7.24
N ALA A 323 -21.97 20.50 7.74
CA ALA A 323 -22.39 20.18 9.10
C ALA A 323 -22.13 18.70 9.37
N PHE A 324 -21.30 18.40 10.37
CA PHE A 324 -21.38 17.14 11.09
C PHE A 324 -22.78 17.09 11.72
N VAL A 325 -23.68 16.27 11.19
CA VAL A 325 -24.93 15.93 11.89
C VAL A 325 -24.61 14.72 12.77
N PRO A 326 -24.71 14.81 14.11
CA PRO A 326 -24.63 13.64 14.95
C PRO A 326 -25.88 12.80 14.70
N LEU A 327 -25.70 11.49 14.51
CA LEU A 327 -26.79 10.52 14.47
C LEU A 327 -27.61 10.62 15.78
N PRO A 328 -28.95 10.78 15.73
CA PRO A 328 -29.75 10.67 16.93
C PRO A 328 -29.78 9.22 17.42
N ARG A 329 -29.56 9.07 18.72
CA ARG A 329 -29.82 7.84 19.48
C ARG A 329 -31.32 7.55 19.51
N GLY A 330 -31.66 6.27 19.30
CA GLY A 330 -32.88 5.64 19.79
C GLY A 330 -34.15 5.90 18.97
N HIS A 331 -34.77 4.84 18.46
CA HIS A 331 -35.88 4.20 19.17
C HIS A 331 -36.24 2.87 18.48
N ALA A 332 -36.51 1.89 19.34
CA ALA A 332 -37.12 0.61 19.02
C ALA A 332 -38.48 0.78 18.34
N LEU A 333 -38.88 -0.19 17.53
CA LEU A 333 -40.24 -0.72 17.54
C LEU A 333 -40.22 -2.21 17.19
N THR A 334 -40.52 -3.01 18.21
CA THR A 334 -41.20 -4.30 18.12
C THR A 334 -42.61 -4.13 17.54
N ALA A 335 -42.99 -5.07 16.68
CA ALA A 335 -44.29 -5.75 16.51
C ALA A 335 -44.52 -6.04 15.02
#